data_AF-A0A9J6GPI3-F1
#
_entry.id   AF-A0A9J6GPI3-F1
#
_cell.length_a   1.000
_cell.length_b   1.000
_cell.length_c   1.000
_cell.angle_alpha   90.00
_cell.angle_beta   90.00
_cell.angle_gamma   90.00
#
_symmetry.space_group_name_H-M   'P 1'
#
loop_
_entity.id
_entity.type
_entity.pdbx_description
1 polymer ?
#
loop_
_entity_poly.entity_id
_entity_poly.type
_entity_poly.pdbx_seq_one_letter_code
_entity_poly.pdbx_strand_id
1 'polypeptide(L)'
;MGIRGMQSFLERTVPGGCTSVDIMEKAREHERRCPPDKRPTIVVDGLSLIKWIYNQTDNFIFGGPWEELVHILTLGGLPFKAAFIYSLFQQEFVRPFQERGIDLVFFFDGQVCQPKAAEWRIRREKRLQDIKSTFERLRKRTWTGKDQDDYCCPNGTSFTLCFAAKCLTNCRVFYALEECDLEAARYADKHPECFALLGQDTDFVMFNMRVLYLSTLNLNTHTLTTKAYHPGALAHHLQLAPHQLPLFACLAGNDTISLDALEKFHRSIGCGPEQRVNPAGRFHRIATAMRKQGWNGVPDAAVAGGACVHLALLQEGVSLYDVTLPSRQFVPSSPHIDEDSWRVVVNAYMEARTLPALLQVLYSREVYLGETMEEIIDQGIAPAHSCFRPVRRKMYWVLYGGSDRVTVTEHVAFPGSMGIRDEAVTPLTVIHRPAGWVPPLRRLWSPDPSLDHTRWLLWCKCIGEEVDVGRVRSLPERYVMLACTLRLMFRVGVLSDRELAAFLLQAVLPDRKHQWLMAWKTPKDDIDPHMVTLATYFMIGVTNLAMALSACGQPMPLPQVMPWRYFSGKILHIIHALMPEQDARYILEYDDTLISVYQRLEDFIRS
;
A
#
# COMPACT_ATOMS: atom_id res chain seq x y z
N MET A 1 0.28 6.36 -13.32
CA MET A 1 0.46 7.48 -12.39
C MET A 1 1.33 8.51 -13.09
N GLY A 2 1.67 9.64 -12.46
CA GLY A 2 2.44 10.73 -13.07
C GLY A 2 1.70 11.53 -14.15
N ILE A 3 2.44 12.02 -15.14
CA ILE A 3 1.93 12.88 -16.22
C ILE A 3 0.83 12.20 -17.06
N ARG A 4 -0.39 12.73 -16.94
CA ARG A 4 -1.59 12.19 -17.60
C ARG A 4 -1.44 12.12 -19.13
N GLY A 5 -1.53 10.91 -19.68
CA GLY A 5 -1.49 10.65 -21.12
C GLY A 5 -0.09 10.44 -21.69
N MET A 6 0.97 10.55 -20.88
CA MET A 6 2.36 10.38 -21.30
C MET A 6 2.65 8.97 -21.82
N GLN A 7 2.16 7.92 -21.13
CA GLN A 7 2.35 6.54 -21.57
C GLN A 7 1.81 6.31 -22.99
N SER A 8 0.56 6.71 -23.25
CA SER A 8 -0.05 6.58 -24.58
C SER A 8 0.71 7.38 -25.65
N PHE A 9 1.26 8.55 -25.28
CA PHE A 9 2.06 9.37 -26.19
C PHE A 9 3.37 8.68 -26.57
N LEU A 10 4.09 8.12 -25.58
CA LEU A 10 5.32 7.34 -25.80
C LEU A 10 5.07 6.10 -26.66
N GLU A 11 3.97 5.39 -26.42
CA GLU A 11 3.68 4.14 -27.12
C GLU A 11 3.13 4.33 -28.54
N ARG A 12 2.38 5.40 -28.80
CA ARG A 12 1.62 5.57 -30.06
C ARG A 12 2.10 6.71 -30.94
N THR A 13 2.84 7.68 -30.40
CA THR A 13 3.17 8.91 -31.12
C THR A 13 4.67 9.15 -31.23
N VAL A 14 5.45 8.84 -30.19
CA VAL A 14 6.90 9.03 -30.19
C VAL A 14 7.59 7.87 -30.91
N PRO A 15 8.25 8.08 -32.07
CA PRO A 15 8.99 7.02 -32.74
C PRO A 15 10.12 6.52 -31.83
N GLY A 16 10.13 5.21 -31.54
CA GLY A 16 11.09 4.62 -30.60
C GLY A 16 10.88 5.02 -29.13
N GLY A 17 9.74 5.63 -28.78
CA GLY A 17 9.42 6.03 -27.40
C GLY A 17 9.34 4.86 -26.42
N CYS A 18 9.00 3.67 -26.91
CA CYS A 18 9.13 2.43 -26.18
C CYS A 18 9.62 1.28 -27.07
N THR A 19 10.31 0.31 -26.49
CA THR A 19 10.73 -0.92 -27.19
C THR A 19 10.45 -2.15 -26.33
N SER A 20 10.25 -3.31 -26.96
CA SER A 20 10.27 -4.59 -26.24
C SER A 20 11.70 -4.92 -25.85
N VAL A 21 11.91 -5.43 -24.63
CA VAL A 21 13.22 -5.76 -24.06
C VAL A 21 13.17 -7.15 -23.43
N ASP A 22 14.21 -7.94 -23.70
CA ASP A 22 14.57 -9.14 -22.95
C ASP A 22 15.42 -8.73 -21.73
N ILE A 23 14.88 -8.91 -20.53
CA ILE A 23 15.53 -8.51 -19.29
C ILE A 23 16.79 -9.36 -19.06
N MET A 24 16.82 -10.61 -19.49
CA MET A 24 17.97 -11.50 -19.35
C MET A 24 19.14 -11.08 -20.22
N GLU A 25 18.86 -10.65 -21.45
CA GLU A 25 19.88 -10.07 -22.31
C GLU A 25 20.51 -8.84 -21.64
N LYS A 26 19.68 -7.94 -21.10
CA LYS A 26 20.16 -6.72 -20.42
C LYS A 26 20.89 -6.99 -19.12
N ALA A 27 20.47 -7.99 -18.35
CA ALA A 27 21.19 -8.42 -17.16
C ALA A 27 22.59 -8.94 -17.50
N ARG A 28 22.74 -9.78 -18.55
CA ARG A 28 24.05 -10.30 -19.00
C ARG A 28 24.96 -9.22 -19.56
N GLU A 29 24.41 -8.26 -20.30
CA GLU A 29 25.17 -7.08 -20.76
C GLU A 29 25.73 -6.28 -19.58
N HIS A 30 24.93 -6.14 -18.50
CA HIS A 30 25.29 -5.39 -17.31
C HIS A 30 26.19 -6.15 -16.34
N GLU A 31 26.13 -7.48 -16.32
CA GLU A 31 26.93 -8.33 -15.43
C GLU A 31 28.42 -8.02 -15.49
N ARG A 32 28.94 -7.65 -16.68
CA ARG A 32 30.33 -7.22 -16.88
C ARG A 32 30.71 -5.93 -16.17
N ARG A 33 29.73 -5.11 -15.78
CA ARG A 33 29.87 -3.81 -15.12
C ARG A 33 29.49 -3.88 -13.63
N CYS A 34 28.96 -5.01 -13.17
CA CYS A 34 28.63 -5.21 -11.77
C CYS A 34 29.90 -5.19 -10.90
N PRO A 35 29.84 -4.62 -9.68
CA PRO A 35 30.91 -4.78 -8.71
C PRO A 35 31.18 -6.25 -8.40
N PRO A 36 32.42 -6.59 -7.95
CA PRO A 36 32.71 -7.91 -7.40
C PRO A 36 31.68 -8.28 -6.32
N ASP A 37 31.25 -9.54 -6.30
CA ASP A 37 30.27 -10.10 -5.35
C ASP A 37 28.83 -9.58 -5.44
N LYS A 38 28.50 -8.77 -6.45
CA LYS A 38 27.13 -8.30 -6.70
C LYS A 38 26.55 -8.86 -7.98
N ARG A 39 25.22 -9.00 -8.01
CA ARG A 39 24.44 -9.45 -9.16
C ARG A 39 23.71 -8.28 -9.82
N PRO A 40 23.40 -8.36 -11.14
CA PRO A 40 22.52 -7.41 -11.80
C PRO A 40 21.24 -7.21 -10.99
N THR A 41 20.95 -5.96 -10.64
CA THR A 41 19.84 -5.63 -9.72
C THR A 41 18.79 -4.78 -10.43
N ILE A 42 17.52 -5.07 -10.16
CA ILE A 42 16.37 -4.25 -10.57
C ILE A 42 15.76 -3.59 -9.34
N VAL A 43 15.58 -2.28 -9.42
CA VAL A 43 14.77 -1.53 -8.44
C VAL A 43 13.31 -1.64 -8.84
N VAL A 44 12.43 -1.94 -7.89
CA VAL A 44 11.00 -2.16 -8.12
C VAL A 44 10.21 -1.12 -7.34
N ASP A 45 9.40 -0.33 -8.03
CA ASP A 45 8.29 0.41 -7.42
C ASP A 45 7.24 -0.62 -6.99
N GLY A 46 7.20 -0.90 -5.69
CA GLY A 46 6.41 -1.97 -5.11
C GLY A 46 4.90 -1.79 -5.30
N LEU A 47 4.40 -0.55 -5.25
CA LEU A 47 2.96 -0.31 -5.39
C LEU A 47 2.48 -0.43 -6.84
N SER A 48 3.37 -0.24 -7.82
CA SER A 48 3.04 -0.49 -9.23
C SER A 48 2.63 -1.94 -9.51
N LEU A 49 3.08 -2.90 -8.68
CA LEU A 49 2.76 -4.32 -8.83
C LEU A 49 1.30 -4.63 -8.50
N ILE A 50 0.62 -3.82 -7.71
CA ILE A 50 -0.75 -4.11 -7.24
C ILE A 50 -1.69 -4.40 -8.42
N LYS A 51 -1.65 -3.54 -9.46
CA LYS A 51 -2.49 -3.75 -10.65
C LYS A 51 -2.07 -4.98 -11.44
N TRP A 52 -0.77 -5.30 -11.48
CA TRP A 52 -0.27 -6.49 -12.15
C TRP A 52 -0.69 -7.76 -11.41
N ILE A 53 -0.63 -7.78 -10.08
CA ILE A 53 -1.05 -8.92 -9.23
C ILE A 53 -2.56 -9.17 -9.39
N TYR A 54 -3.37 -8.11 -9.39
CA TYR A 54 -4.83 -8.25 -9.45
C TYR A 54 -5.43 -8.20 -10.86
N ASN A 55 -4.63 -8.13 -11.93
CA ASN A 55 -5.16 -8.07 -13.30
C ASN A 55 -5.93 -9.32 -13.74
N GLN A 56 -5.74 -10.45 -13.04
CA GLN A 56 -6.30 -11.76 -13.39
C GLN A 56 -7.34 -12.27 -12.40
N THR A 57 -7.67 -11.48 -11.37
CA THR A 57 -8.60 -11.90 -10.33
C THR A 57 -9.59 -10.77 -10.05
N ASP A 58 -10.86 -11.11 -9.95
CA ASP A 58 -11.91 -10.23 -9.45
C ASP A 58 -12.18 -10.46 -7.95
N ASN A 59 -11.40 -11.34 -7.30
CA ASN A 59 -11.54 -11.64 -5.88
C ASN A 59 -11.11 -10.47 -4.96
N PHE A 60 -10.57 -9.38 -5.52
CA PHE A 60 -10.29 -8.14 -4.77
C PHE A 60 -11.54 -7.58 -4.08
N ILE A 61 -12.73 -7.78 -4.67
CA ILE A 61 -13.98 -7.26 -4.10
C ILE A 61 -14.31 -7.87 -2.74
N PHE A 62 -13.84 -9.10 -2.47
CA PHE A 62 -14.10 -9.81 -1.22
C PHE A 62 -13.14 -9.38 -0.10
N GLY A 63 -12.70 -8.13 -0.06
CA GLY A 63 -11.74 -7.66 0.94
C GLY A 63 -10.34 -8.26 0.78
N GLY A 64 -9.96 -8.63 -0.44
CA GLY A 64 -8.58 -8.94 -0.85
C GLY A 64 -8.21 -10.43 -0.92
N PRO A 65 -7.59 -10.89 -2.03
CA PRO A 65 -7.16 -12.28 -2.19
C PRO A 65 -5.74 -12.47 -1.66
N TRP A 66 -5.59 -12.44 -0.33
CA TRP A 66 -4.28 -12.38 0.33
C TRP A 66 -3.38 -13.59 0.06
N GLU A 67 -3.95 -14.79 0.00
CA GLU A 67 -3.21 -16.01 -0.39
C GLU A 67 -2.75 -15.97 -1.85
N GLU A 68 -3.58 -15.45 -2.76
CA GLU A 68 -3.23 -15.27 -4.18
C GLU A 68 -2.10 -14.25 -4.33
N LEU A 69 -2.17 -13.12 -3.60
CA LEU A 69 -1.12 -12.10 -3.58
C LEU A 69 0.22 -12.69 -3.15
N VAL A 70 0.24 -13.44 -2.04
CA VAL A 70 1.47 -14.09 -1.56
C VAL A 70 1.99 -15.12 -2.56
N HIS A 71 1.11 -15.92 -3.15
CA HIS A 71 1.49 -16.91 -4.16
C HIS A 71 2.16 -16.25 -5.37
N ILE A 72 1.49 -15.25 -5.96
CA ILE A 72 1.98 -14.50 -7.12
C ILE A 72 3.32 -13.83 -6.84
N LEU A 73 3.51 -13.30 -5.63
CA LEU A 73 4.75 -12.61 -5.28
C LEU A 73 5.93 -13.58 -5.01
N THR A 74 5.71 -14.66 -4.26
CA THR A 74 6.79 -15.29 -3.47
C THR A 74 7.25 -16.67 -3.93
N LEU A 75 6.44 -17.49 -4.61
CA LEU A 75 6.56 -18.92 -4.32
C LEU A 75 7.80 -19.63 -4.91
N GLY A 76 8.78 -19.76 -4.01
CA GLY A 76 9.79 -20.80 -3.90
C GLY A 76 10.06 -21.22 -2.44
N GLY A 77 9.11 -21.05 -1.49
CA GLY A 77 9.42 -21.23 -0.05
C GLY A 77 8.32 -21.56 0.98
N LEU A 78 7.07 -21.91 0.63
CA LEU A 78 6.06 -22.32 1.64
C LEU A 78 5.82 -23.85 1.64
N PRO A 79 6.11 -24.56 2.75
CA PRO A 79 6.09 -26.03 2.76
C PRO A 79 4.70 -26.69 2.93
N PHE A 80 3.60 -25.97 3.13
CA PHE A 80 2.35 -26.60 3.61
C PHE A 80 1.06 -26.40 2.79
N LYS A 81 1.05 -25.59 1.72
CA LYS A 81 -0.17 -25.38 0.90
C LYS A 81 0.07 -25.28 -0.62
N ALA A 82 1.32 -25.40 -1.06
CA ALA A 82 1.75 -24.91 -2.37
C ALA A 82 1.24 -25.74 -3.56
N ALA A 83 1.17 -27.07 -3.48
CA ALA A 83 0.97 -27.91 -4.66
C ALA A 83 -0.34 -27.65 -5.44
N PHE A 84 -1.44 -27.31 -4.75
CA PHE A 84 -2.72 -27.04 -5.43
C PHE A 84 -2.84 -25.59 -5.91
N ILE A 85 -2.38 -24.60 -5.13
CA ILE A 85 -2.35 -23.20 -5.58
C ILE A 85 -1.45 -23.06 -6.82
N TYR A 86 -0.36 -23.84 -6.92
CA TYR A 86 0.45 -23.99 -8.14
C TYR A 86 -0.36 -24.36 -9.38
N SER A 87 -1.39 -25.20 -9.25
CA SER A 87 -2.24 -25.58 -10.39
C SER A 87 -3.25 -24.49 -10.77
N LEU A 88 -3.60 -23.62 -9.83
CA LEU A 88 -4.56 -22.53 -10.02
C LEU A 88 -3.92 -21.24 -10.55
N PHE A 89 -2.68 -20.95 -10.15
CA PHE A 89 -2.00 -19.69 -10.49
C PHE A 89 -0.61 -19.99 -11.04
N GLN A 90 -0.40 -19.65 -12.32
CA GLN A 90 0.85 -19.93 -13.03
C GLN A 90 1.89 -18.81 -12.91
N GLN A 91 1.57 -17.69 -12.26
CA GLN A 91 2.46 -16.52 -12.19
C GLN A 91 3.27 -16.49 -10.90
N GLU A 92 4.57 -16.25 -11.06
CA GLU A 92 5.50 -15.95 -9.96
C GLU A 92 6.26 -14.66 -10.32
N PHE A 93 6.43 -13.76 -9.35
CA PHE A 93 7.13 -12.50 -9.54
C PHE A 93 8.61 -12.62 -9.20
N VAL A 94 8.97 -12.93 -7.95
CA VAL A 94 10.37 -12.85 -7.49
C VAL A 94 11.25 -13.98 -8.04
N ARG A 95 10.76 -15.22 -7.98
CA ARG A 95 11.56 -16.42 -8.28
C ARG A 95 12.17 -16.43 -9.70
N PRO A 96 11.42 -16.08 -10.78
CA PRO A 96 11.99 -16.09 -12.13
C PRO A 96 13.22 -15.20 -12.33
N PHE A 97 13.31 -14.07 -11.60
CA PHE A 97 14.49 -13.20 -11.61
C PHE A 97 15.64 -13.82 -10.83
N GLN A 98 15.38 -14.28 -9.59
CA GLN A 98 16.41 -14.81 -8.70
C GLN A 98 17.07 -16.10 -9.23
N GLU A 99 16.28 -17.01 -9.80
CA GLU A 99 16.79 -18.24 -10.44
C GLU A 99 17.73 -17.94 -11.61
N ARG A 100 17.59 -16.76 -12.22
CA ARG A 100 18.42 -16.31 -13.32
C ARG A 100 19.49 -15.30 -12.89
N GLY A 101 19.75 -15.20 -11.59
CA GLY A 101 20.82 -14.39 -11.04
C GLY A 101 20.55 -12.89 -11.04
N ILE A 102 19.28 -12.46 -11.05
CA ILE A 102 18.89 -11.06 -10.95
C ILE A 102 18.34 -10.78 -9.55
N ASP A 103 18.91 -9.80 -8.85
CA ASP A 103 18.44 -9.36 -7.54
C ASP A 103 17.36 -8.29 -7.67
N LEU A 104 16.43 -8.25 -6.71
CA LEU A 104 15.34 -7.27 -6.65
C LEU A 104 15.44 -6.43 -5.37
N VAL A 105 15.20 -5.13 -5.51
CA VAL A 105 15.10 -4.16 -4.41
C VAL A 105 13.77 -3.43 -4.51
N PHE A 106 12.91 -3.56 -3.51
CA PHE A 106 11.61 -2.93 -3.50
C PHE A 106 11.64 -1.61 -2.74
N PHE A 107 11.03 -0.59 -3.34
CA PHE A 107 10.67 0.65 -2.69
C PHE A 107 9.15 0.72 -2.57
N PHE A 108 8.68 1.08 -1.38
CA PHE A 108 7.28 1.33 -1.11
C PHE A 108 7.09 2.77 -0.67
N ASP A 109 5.95 3.35 -1.06
CA ASP A 109 5.56 4.68 -0.61
C ASP A 109 5.65 4.75 0.91
N GLY A 110 6.28 5.83 1.33
CA GLY A 110 6.42 6.17 2.71
C GLY A 110 5.29 7.05 3.22
N GLN A 111 5.69 8.05 4.00
CA GLN A 111 4.80 9.03 4.61
C GLN A 111 4.12 9.93 3.58
N VAL A 112 2.95 10.46 3.95
CA VAL A 112 2.32 11.53 3.18
C VAL A 112 3.02 12.83 3.54
N CYS A 113 3.80 13.37 2.61
CA CYS A 113 4.39 14.69 2.74
C CYS A 113 3.29 15.76 2.75
N GLN A 114 3.40 16.75 3.64
CA GLN A 114 2.45 17.87 3.80
C GLN A 114 1.97 18.55 2.49
N PRO A 115 2.82 18.74 1.44
CA PRO A 115 2.37 19.33 0.17
C PRO A 115 1.28 18.52 -0.55
N LYS A 116 1.18 17.21 -0.28
CA LYS A 116 0.21 16.30 -0.92
C LYS A 116 -1.11 16.17 -0.18
N ALA A 117 -1.30 16.82 0.97
CA ALA A 117 -2.56 16.70 1.73
C ALA A 117 -3.78 17.19 0.92
N ALA A 118 -3.66 18.29 0.19
CA ALA A 118 -4.73 18.82 -0.65
C ALA A 118 -5.06 17.88 -1.82
N GLU A 119 -4.04 17.36 -2.50
CA GLU A 119 -4.22 16.41 -3.59
C GLU A 119 -4.80 15.08 -3.07
N TRP A 120 -4.32 14.60 -1.93
CA TRP A 120 -4.87 13.44 -1.25
C TRP A 120 -6.37 13.62 -1.04
N ARG A 121 -6.83 14.78 -0.56
CA ARG A 121 -8.27 15.04 -0.38
C ARG A 121 -9.05 14.94 -1.69
N ILE A 122 -8.58 15.60 -2.74
CA ILE A 122 -9.24 15.58 -4.07
C ILE A 122 -9.34 14.14 -4.60
N ARG A 123 -8.23 13.38 -4.50
CA ARG A 123 -8.17 11.98 -4.94
C ARG A 123 -9.16 11.11 -4.15
N ARG A 124 -9.24 11.28 -2.82
CA ARG A 124 -10.14 10.47 -1.97
C ARG A 124 -11.61 10.84 -2.14
N GLU A 125 -11.95 12.11 -2.32
CA GLU A 125 -13.32 12.53 -2.57
C GLU A 125 -13.88 11.87 -3.85
N LYS A 126 -13.07 11.82 -4.92
CA LYS A 126 -13.44 11.08 -6.13
C LYS A 126 -13.61 9.60 -5.85
N ARG A 127 -12.68 8.98 -5.10
CA ARG A 127 -12.76 7.55 -4.76
C ARG A 127 -13.98 7.19 -3.93
N LEU A 128 -14.44 8.05 -3.03
CA LEU A 128 -15.68 7.84 -2.28
C LEU A 128 -16.90 7.75 -3.22
N GLN A 129 -16.94 8.54 -4.29
CA GLN A 129 -17.98 8.44 -5.31
C GLN A 129 -17.87 7.15 -6.14
N ASP A 130 -16.66 6.75 -6.53
CA ASP A 130 -16.42 5.49 -7.25
C ASP A 130 -16.91 4.27 -6.42
N ILE A 131 -16.62 4.27 -5.11
CA ILE A 131 -17.04 3.22 -4.17
C ILE A 131 -18.57 3.17 -4.05
N LYS A 132 -19.21 4.33 -3.87
CA LYS A 132 -20.69 4.41 -3.86
C LYS A 132 -21.29 3.82 -5.13
N SER A 133 -20.74 4.17 -6.30
CA SER A 133 -21.19 3.63 -7.59
C SER A 133 -20.98 2.12 -7.69
N THR A 134 -19.87 1.59 -7.14
CA THR A 134 -19.61 0.15 -7.09
C THR A 134 -20.68 -0.58 -6.28
N PHE A 135 -21.05 -0.07 -5.11
CA PHE A 135 -22.13 -0.65 -4.29
C PHE A 135 -23.50 -0.57 -4.96
N GLU A 136 -23.81 0.52 -5.67
CA GLU A 136 -25.02 0.60 -6.49
C GLU A 136 -25.06 -0.48 -7.58
N ARG A 137 -23.92 -0.77 -8.23
CA ARG A 137 -23.80 -1.83 -9.24
C ARG A 137 -23.91 -3.23 -8.62
N LEU A 138 -23.35 -3.47 -7.44
CA LEU A 138 -23.51 -4.74 -6.71
C LEU A 138 -24.99 -5.00 -6.40
N ARG A 139 -25.72 -4.01 -5.84
CA ARG A 139 -27.16 -4.16 -5.56
C ARG A 139 -27.99 -4.40 -6.82
N LYS A 140 -27.64 -3.76 -7.93
CA LYS A 140 -28.31 -3.93 -9.23
C LYS A 140 -27.88 -5.20 -9.96
N ARG A 141 -26.92 -5.97 -9.44
CA ARG A 141 -26.33 -7.15 -10.08
C ARG A 141 -25.77 -6.83 -11.48
N THR A 142 -25.11 -5.68 -11.59
CA THR A 142 -24.47 -5.23 -12.84
C THR A 142 -22.96 -5.06 -12.69
N TRP A 143 -22.39 -5.43 -11.55
CA TRP A 143 -20.95 -5.36 -11.30
C TRP A 143 -20.23 -6.42 -12.13
N THR A 144 -19.22 -6.00 -12.91
CA THR A 144 -18.50 -6.88 -13.84
C THR A 144 -17.11 -7.24 -13.33
N GLY A 145 -16.54 -6.44 -12.43
CA GLY A 145 -15.17 -6.62 -11.92
C GLY A 145 -14.08 -6.41 -12.97
N LYS A 146 -14.45 -5.94 -14.17
CA LYS A 146 -13.54 -5.75 -15.32
C LYS A 146 -13.41 -4.30 -15.75
N ASP A 147 -14.39 -3.47 -15.40
CA ASP A 147 -14.37 -2.05 -15.72
C ASP A 147 -13.35 -1.30 -14.85
N GLN A 148 -12.71 -0.26 -15.39
CA GLN A 148 -11.78 0.57 -14.61
C GLN A 148 -12.44 1.16 -13.36
N ASP A 149 -13.76 1.34 -13.40
CA ASP A 149 -14.57 1.88 -12.32
C ASP A 149 -14.99 0.82 -11.29
N ASP A 150 -14.87 -0.48 -11.61
CA ASP A 150 -15.19 -1.61 -10.72
C ASP A 150 -14.00 -2.07 -9.88
N TYR A 151 -12.78 -1.71 -10.29
CA TYR A 151 -11.57 -2.04 -9.55
C TYR A 151 -11.34 -1.11 -8.37
N CYS A 152 -11.38 -1.67 -7.16
CA CYS A 152 -10.92 -1.02 -5.95
C CYS A 152 -9.78 -1.84 -5.34
N CYS A 153 -8.69 -1.15 -4.96
CA CYS A 153 -7.59 -1.80 -4.27
C CYS A 153 -8.06 -2.18 -2.84
N PRO A 154 -8.06 -3.46 -2.45
CA PRO A 154 -8.53 -3.87 -1.13
C PRO A 154 -7.77 -3.15 -0.02
N ASN A 155 -8.50 -2.70 1.00
CA ASN A 155 -7.89 -2.08 2.18
C ASN A 155 -6.87 -3.03 2.80
N GLY A 156 -5.64 -2.54 2.96
CA GLY A 156 -4.52 -3.33 3.50
C GLY A 156 -3.58 -3.94 2.46
N THR A 157 -3.87 -3.82 1.16
CA THR A 157 -3.00 -4.37 0.10
C THR A 157 -1.57 -3.86 0.16
N SER A 158 -1.36 -2.55 0.34
CA SER A 158 -0.01 -1.96 0.36
C SER A 158 0.88 -2.56 1.45
N PHE A 159 0.42 -2.61 2.70
CA PHE A 159 1.22 -3.18 3.79
C PHE A 159 1.37 -4.71 3.64
N THR A 160 0.32 -5.40 3.19
CA THR A 160 0.34 -6.85 2.97
C THR A 160 1.38 -7.22 1.90
N LEU A 161 1.41 -6.48 0.78
CA LEU A 161 2.41 -6.64 -0.27
C LEU A 161 3.83 -6.35 0.23
N CYS A 162 4.02 -5.26 0.98
CA CYS A 162 5.31 -4.92 1.56
C CYS A 162 5.84 -6.01 2.49
N PHE A 163 5.03 -6.51 3.42
CA PHE A 163 5.47 -7.57 4.33
C PHE A 163 5.61 -8.93 3.65
N ALA A 164 4.80 -9.23 2.63
CA ALA A 164 5.01 -10.42 1.82
C ALA A 164 6.40 -10.35 1.13
N ALA A 165 6.74 -9.20 0.53
CA ALA A 165 8.07 -9.01 -0.06
C ALA A 165 9.18 -9.09 1.00
N LYS A 166 9.02 -8.42 2.14
CA LYS A 166 10.04 -8.31 3.19
C LYS A 166 10.29 -9.63 3.91
N CYS A 167 9.24 -10.39 4.18
CA CYS A 167 9.29 -11.50 5.13
C CYS A 167 9.25 -12.88 4.49
N LEU A 168 8.74 -12.98 3.26
CA LEU A 168 8.60 -14.26 2.54
C LEU A 168 9.58 -14.38 1.37
N THR A 169 10.41 -13.36 1.15
CA THR A 169 11.45 -13.36 0.11
C THR A 169 12.77 -12.85 0.69
N ASN A 170 13.87 -13.11 -0.02
CA ASN A 170 15.19 -12.59 0.34
C ASN A 170 15.47 -11.19 -0.27
N CYS A 171 14.45 -10.52 -0.81
CA CYS A 171 14.60 -9.21 -1.43
C CYS A 171 14.83 -8.13 -0.38
N ARG A 172 15.59 -7.09 -0.75
CA ARG A 172 15.70 -5.88 0.06
C ARG A 172 14.43 -5.06 -0.14
N VAL A 173 13.87 -4.53 0.96
CA VAL A 173 12.64 -3.76 0.96
C VAL A 173 12.84 -2.52 1.81
N PHE A 174 12.48 -1.36 1.24
CA PHE A 174 12.62 -0.06 1.88
C PHE A 174 11.32 0.74 1.82
N TYR A 175 11.03 1.51 2.87
CA TYR A 175 10.08 2.62 2.79
C TYR A 175 10.84 3.91 2.47
N ALA A 176 10.30 4.71 1.54
CA ALA A 176 10.86 6.02 1.22
C ALA A 176 10.63 7.03 2.37
N LEU A 177 11.58 7.92 2.63
CA LEU A 177 11.43 9.05 3.55
C LEU A 177 10.93 10.31 2.85
N GLU A 178 11.27 10.46 1.57
CA GLU A 178 10.83 11.49 0.64
C GLU A 178 9.80 10.89 -0.34
N GLU A 179 9.74 11.44 -1.55
CA GLU A 179 9.02 10.86 -2.68
C GLU A 179 9.64 9.53 -3.10
N CYS A 180 8.80 8.50 -3.12
CA CYS A 180 9.21 7.13 -3.45
C CYS A 180 9.83 7.03 -4.84
N ASP A 181 9.25 7.70 -5.84
CA ASP A 181 9.77 7.72 -7.20
C ASP A 181 11.19 8.29 -7.24
N LEU A 182 11.43 9.39 -6.53
CA LEU A 182 12.76 10.02 -6.45
C LEU A 182 13.76 9.12 -5.73
N GLU A 183 13.40 8.51 -4.61
CA GLU A 183 14.30 7.61 -3.88
C GLU A 183 14.63 6.35 -4.65
N ALA A 184 13.63 5.73 -5.31
CA ALA A 184 13.83 4.57 -6.16
C ALA A 184 14.72 4.90 -7.36
N ALA A 185 14.46 6.01 -8.05
CA ALA A 185 15.27 6.50 -9.17
C ALA A 185 16.71 6.79 -8.73
N ARG A 186 16.88 7.50 -7.61
CA ARG A 186 18.19 7.82 -7.01
C ARG A 186 18.95 6.57 -6.60
N TYR A 187 18.27 5.59 -6.00
CA TYR A 187 18.89 4.31 -5.65
C TYR A 187 19.39 3.59 -6.89
N ALA A 188 18.54 3.48 -7.92
CA ALA A 188 18.88 2.83 -9.18
C ALA A 188 20.05 3.52 -9.89
N ASP A 189 20.11 4.84 -9.84
CA ASP A 189 21.17 5.64 -10.48
C ASP A 189 22.50 5.60 -9.71
N LYS A 190 22.49 5.58 -8.37
CA LYS A 190 23.70 5.58 -7.54
C LYS A 190 24.34 4.21 -7.32
N HIS A 191 23.56 3.13 -7.39
CA HIS A 191 24.07 1.78 -7.14
C HIS A 191 24.55 1.11 -8.45
N PRO A 192 25.85 0.84 -8.61
CA PRO A 192 26.41 0.33 -9.86
C PRO A 192 25.89 -1.06 -10.26
N GLU A 193 25.45 -1.87 -9.30
CA GLU A 193 24.79 -3.15 -9.58
C GLU A 193 23.42 -3.01 -10.26
N CYS A 194 22.77 -1.85 -10.13
CA CYS A 194 21.46 -1.60 -10.72
C CYS A 194 21.57 -1.34 -12.22
N PHE A 195 20.71 -1.99 -13.01
CA PHE A 195 20.63 -1.80 -14.47
C PHE A 195 19.25 -1.39 -14.95
N ALA A 196 18.22 -1.59 -14.12
CA ALA A 196 16.85 -1.21 -14.44
C ALA A 196 16.06 -0.75 -13.21
N LEU A 197 15.06 0.08 -13.45
CA LEU A 197 13.96 0.41 -12.56
C LEU A 197 12.65 -0.09 -13.20
N LEU A 198 11.87 -0.85 -12.44
CA LEU A 198 10.64 -1.48 -12.86
C LEU A 198 9.46 -0.79 -12.16
N GLY A 199 8.54 -0.19 -12.92
CA GLY A 199 7.41 0.57 -12.38
C GLY A 199 6.33 0.89 -13.42
N GLN A 200 5.29 1.64 -13.03
CA GLN A 200 4.23 2.11 -13.95
C GLN A 200 3.84 3.57 -13.69
N ASP A 201 4.81 4.36 -13.24
CA ASP A 201 4.73 5.82 -13.20
C ASP A 201 5.49 6.44 -14.37
N THR A 202 4.82 7.28 -15.16
CA THR A 202 5.45 7.97 -16.29
C THR A 202 6.47 9.02 -15.86
N ASP A 203 6.45 9.42 -14.60
CA ASP A 203 7.44 10.34 -14.03
C ASP A 203 8.85 9.76 -14.09
N PHE A 204 9.01 8.43 -14.02
CA PHE A 204 10.30 7.74 -14.22
C PHE A 204 10.95 8.05 -15.58
N VAL A 205 10.18 8.43 -16.60
CA VAL A 205 10.72 8.85 -17.93
C VAL A 205 11.37 10.24 -17.86
N MET A 206 11.02 11.04 -16.85
CA MET A 206 11.50 12.42 -16.71
C MET A 206 12.80 12.50 -15.92
N PHE A 207 13.13 11.48 -15.13
CA PHE A 207 14.41 11.37 -14.45
C PHE A 207 15.54 11.09 -15.44
N ASN A 208 16.65 11.79 -15.27
CA ASN A 208 17.88 11.51 -16.01
C ASN A 208 18.66 10.38 -15.32
N MET A 209 18.24 9.14 -15.53
CA MET A 209 18.84 7.95 -14.92
C MET A 209 19.81 7.23 -15.87
N ARG A 210 20.84 6.60 -15.31
CA ARG A 210 21.72 5.64 -15.99
C ARG A 210 21.03 4.32 -16.39
N VAL A 211 19.97 3.96 -15.67
CA VAL A 211 19.31 2.65 -15.78
C VAL A 211 18.13 2.67 -16.75
N LEU A 212 17.71 1.49 -17.21
CA LEU A 212 16.50 1.34 -18.02
C LEU A 212 15.24 1.54 -17.18
N TYR A 213 14.25 2.27 -17.68
CA TYR A 213 12.92 2.29 -17.09
C TYR A 213 12.01 1.25 -17.78
N LEU A 214 11.57 0.25 -17.02
CA LEU A 214 10.81 -0.92 -17.47
C LEU A 214 9.36 -0.87 -16.96
N SER A 215 8.43 -1.35 -17.78
CA SER A 215 7.01 -1.44 -17.44
C SER A 215 6.70 -2.65 -16.56
N THR A 216 6.01 -2.44 -15.44
CA THR A 216 5.36 -3.56 -14.72
C THR A 216 4.10 -4.05 -15.42
N LEU A 217 3.33 -3.16 -16.05
CA LEU A 217 2.08 -3.52 -16.73
C LEU A 217 2.29 -4.52 -17.88
N ASN A 218 3.40 -4.39 -18.61
CA ASN A 218 3.72 -5.26 -19.75
C ASN A 218 4.66 -6.42 -19.40
N LEU A 219 4.94 -6.65 -18.12
CA LEU A 219 5.86 -7.68 -17.68
C LEU A 219 5.30 -9.08 -17.90
N ASN A 220 6.07 -9.91 -18.60
CA ASN A 220 5.90 -11.35 -18.63
C ASN A 220 7.02 -12.01 -17.82
N THR A 221 6.68 -12.61 -16.69
CA THR A 221 7.65 -13.24 -15.78
C THR A 221 8.15 -14.61 -16.27
N HIS A 222 7.46 -15.26 -17.21
CA HIS A 222 7.92 -16.52 -17.80
C HIS A 222 9.06 -16.32 -18.79
N THR A 223 8.90 -15.35 -19.70
CA THR A 223 9.90 -15.00 -20.71
C THR A 223 10.89 -13.94 -20.22
N LEU A 224 10.61 -13.30 -19.08
CA LEU A 224 11.32 -12.10 -18.59
C LEU A 224 11.44 -11.01 -19.66
N THR A 225 10.34 -10.74 -20.34
CA THR A 225 10.24 -9.67 -21.33
C THR A 225 9.27 -8.59 -20.88
N THR A 226 9.57 -7.34 -21.19
CA THR A 226 8.66 -6.21 -20.94
C THR A 226 8.93 -5.06 -21.93
N LYS A 227 8.23 -3.94 -21.78
CA LYS A 227 8.54 -2.68 -22.48
C LYS A 227 9.55 -1.85 -21.68
N ALA A 228 10.51 -1.25 -22.36
CA ALA A 228 11.32 -0.15 -21.86
C ALA A 228 10.86 1.17 -22.47
N TYR A 229 10.80 2.23 -21.66
CA TYR A 229 10.47 3.58 -22.12
C TYR A 229 11.74 4.44 -22.21
N HIS A 230 11.86 5.24 -23.27
CA HIS A 230 13.11 5.90 -23.63
C HIS A 230 13.01 7.44 -23.53
N PRO A 231 13.59 8.06 -22.48
CA PRO A 231 13.60 9.52 -22.31
C PRO A 231 14.25 10.26 -23.48
N GLY A 232 15.32 9.70 -24.06
CA GLY A 232 16.02 10.31 -25.19
C GLY A 232 15.16 10.40 -26.46
N ALA A 233 14.34 9.37 -26.74
CA ALA A 233 13.41 9.38 -27.86
C ALA A 233 12.30 10.42 -27.65
N LEU A 234 11.79 10.55 -26.42
CA LEU A 234 10.83 11.59 -26.05
C LEU A 234 11.41 13.00 -26.26
N ALA A 235 12.61 13.25 -25.72
CA ALA A 235 13.28 14.54 -25.85
C ALA A 235 13.52 14.90 -27.32
N HIS A 236 14.06 13.96 -28.11
CA HIS A 236 14.28 14.15 -29.55
C HIS A 236 12.98 14.46 -30.31
N HIS A 237 11.91 13.69 -30.06
CA HIS A 237 10.61 13.90 -30.72
C HIS A 237 9.97 15.24 -30.35
N LEU A 238 10.14 15.69 -29.10
CA LEU A 238 9.69 17.01 -28.66
C LEU A 238 10.65 18.13 -29.07
N GLN A 239 11.80 17.83 -29.68
CA GLN A 239 12.89 18.77 -29.97
C GLN A 239 13.37 19.52 -28.71
N LEU A 240 13.52 18.78 -27.62
CA LEU A 240 14.07 19.22 -26.36
C LEU A 240 15.35 18.44 -26.05
N ALA A 241 16.21 19.00 -25.21
CA ALA A 241 17.31 18.28 -24.60
C ALA A 241 16.83 17.49 -23.37
N PRO A 242 17.46 16.34 -23.03
CA PRO A 242 17.04 15.51 -21.89
C PRO A 242 16.94 16.27 -20.56
N HIS A 243 17.85 17.21 -20.28
CA HIS A 243 17.83 18.02 -19.06
C HIS A 243 16.64 19.01 -18.99
N GLN A 244 15.91 19.23 -20.10
CA GLN A 244 14.70 20.06 -20.12
C GLN A 244 13.43 19.26 -19.76
N LEU A 245 13.51 17.92 -19.73
CA LEU A 245 12.34 17.07 -19.46
C LEU A 245 11.71 17.29 -18.06
N PRO A 246 12.47 17.52 -16.97
CA PRO A 246 11.89 17.88 -15.68
C PRO A 246 11.02 19.14 -15.72
N LEU A 247 11.49 20.22 -16.37
CA LEU A 247 10.69 21.43 -16.52
C LEU A 247 9.47 21.19 -17.42
N PHE A 248 9.64 20.40 -18.48
CA PHE A 248 8.54 20.00 -19.35
C PHE A 248 7.46 19.23 -18.57
N ALA A 249 7.85 18.32 -17.66
CA ALA A 249 6.94 17.59 -16.78
C ALA A 249 6.09 18.54 -15.92
N CYS A 250 6.75 19.50 -15.27
CA CYS A 250 6.10 20.55 -14.49
C CYS A 250 5.08 21.36 -15.31
N LEU A 251 5.40 21.68 -16.57
CA LEU A 251 4.52 22.45 -17.47
C LEU A 251 3.40 21.62 -18.11
N ALA A 252 3.58 20.29 -18.18
CA ALA A 252 2.57 19.34 -18.62
C ALA A 252 1.51 19.07 -17.56
N GLY A 253 1.87 19.28 -16.29
CA GLY A 253 1.09 18.97 -15.11
C GLY A 253 1.51 17.63 -14.52
N ASN A 254 1.93 17.67 -13.26
CA ASN A 254 2.37 16.53 -12.47
C ASN A 254 1.81 16.63 -11.04
N ASP A 255 2.24 15.76 -10.14
CA ASP A 255 1.73 15.71 -8.75
C ASP A 255 2.06 16.98 -7.94
N THR A 256 3.07 17.77 -8.35
CA THR A 256 3.43 19.04 -7.70
C THR A 256 2.68 20.23 -8.29
N ILE A 257 2.54 20.27 -9.62
CA ILE A 257 1.90 21.38 -10.34
C ILE A 257 0.67 20.85 -11.06
N SER A 258 -0.50 21.15 -10.50
CA SER A 258 -1.78 20.72 -11.04
C SER A 258 -2.10 21.36 -12.40
N LEU A 259 -2.97 20.70 -13.16
CA LEU A 259 -3.49 21.25 -14.41
C LEU A 259 -4.24 22.58 -14.19
N ASP A 260 -4.88 22.76 -13.04
CA ASP A 260 -5.59 23.99 -12.70
C ASP A 260 -4.62 25.16 -12.48
N ALA A 261 -3.47 24.90 -11.83
CA ALA A 261 -2.41 25.91 -11.69
C ALA A 261 -1.83 26.35 -13.05
N LEU A 262 -1.85 25.45 -14.04
CA LEU A 262 -1.36 25.70 -15.39
C LEU A 262 -2.41 26.26 -16.34
N GLU A 263 -3.64 26.49 -15.90
CA GLU A 263 -4.75 26.85 -16.77
C GLU A 263 -4.46 28.10 -17.61
N LYS A 264 -3.91 29.16 -16.99
CA LYS A 264 -3.54 30.40 -17.68
C LYS A 264 -2.49 30.16 -18.77
N PHE A 265 -1.46 29.38 -18.45
CA PHE A 265 -0.41 29.02 -19.40
C PHE A 265 -0.95 28.14 -20.53
N HIS A 266 -1.71 27.09 -20.21
CA HIS A 266 -2.32 26.22 -21.21
C HIS A 266 -3.25 27.00 -22.13
N ARG A 267 -4.06 27.95 -21.63
CA ARG A 267 -4.85 28.87 -22.47
C ARG A 267 -3.95 29.71 -23.40
N SER A 268 -2.83 30.25 -22.91
CA SER A 268 -1.91 31.08 -23.70
C SER A 268 -1.27 30.35 -24.89
N ILE A 269 -1.08 29.03 -24.79
CA ILE A 269 -0.53 28.17 -25.87
C ILE A 269 -1.64 27.47 -26.70
N GLY A 270 -2.89 27.88 -26.52
CA GLY A 270 -4.04 27.33 -27.24
C GLY A 270 -4.45 25.92 -26.78
N CYS A 271 -4.18 25.56 -25.54
CA CYS A 271 -4.62 24.34 -24.87
C CYS A 271 -5.68 24.60 -23.79
N GLY A 272 -6.50 25.65 -23.95
CA GLY A 272 -7.57 25.95 -23.01
C GLY A 272 -8.63 24.84 -22.92
N PRO A 273 -9.44 24.79 -21.85
CA PRO A 273 -10.50 23.78 -21.68
C PRO A 273 -11.46 23.70 -22.87
N GLU A 274 -11.75 24.85 -23.49
CA GLU A 274 -12.62 25.02 -24.66
C GLU A 274 -12.13 24.27 -25.91
N GLN A 275 -10.81 24.06 -26.05
CA GLN A 275 -10.18 23.66 -27.30
C GLN A 275 -10.06 22.14 -27.49
N ARG A 276 -10.55 21.33 -26.51
CA ARG A 276 -10.51 19.84 -26.51
C ARG A 276 -9.21 19.25 -27.07
N VAL A 277 -8.07 19.81 -26.70
CA VAL A 277 -6.76 19.34 -27.18
C VAL A 277 -6.41 18.03 -26.50
N ASN A 278 -6.11 17.00 -27.30
CA ASN A 278 -5.64 15.72 -26.75
C ASN A 278 -4.27 15.88 -26.06
N PRO A 279 -3.86 14.92 -25.19
CA PRO A 279 -2.59 15.04 -24.46
C PRO A 279 -1.37 15.23 -25.38
N ALA A 280 -1.30 14.51 -26.50
CA ALA A 280 -0.19 14.60 -27.46
C ALA A 280 -0.03 16.01 -28.05
N GLY A 281 -1.13 16.62 -28.49
CA GLY A 281 -1.15 17.99 -29.02
C GLY A 281 -0.74 19.02 -27.97
N ARG A 282 -1.13 18.80 -26.71
CA ARG A 282 -0.70 19.64 -25.58
C ARG A 282 0.81 19.56 -25.38
N PHE A 283 1.37 18.35 -25.34
CA PHE A 283 2.82 18.14 -25.18
C PHE A 283 3.64 18.83 -26.27
N HIS A 284 3.23 18.73 -27.53
CA HIS A 284 3.91 19.44 -28.63
C HIS A 284 3.86 20.97 -28.49
N ARG A 285 2.75 21.53 -28.02
CA ARG A 285 2.60 22.98 -27.82
C ARG A 285 3.41 23.49 -26.65
N ILE A 286 3.48 22.74 -25.55
CA ILE A 286 4.34 23.04 -24.40
C ILE A 286 5.80 23.06 -24.86
N ALA A 287 6.27 22.00 -25.53
CA ALA A 287 7.64 21.94 -26.02
C ALA A 287 7.96 23.09 -27.00
N THR A 288 7.01 23.43 -27.88
CA THR A 288 7.14 24.59 -28.79
C THR A 288 7.24 25.91 -28.04
N ALA A 289 6.46 26.10 -26.97
CA ALA A 289 6.53 27.28 -26.13
C ALA A 289 7.90 27.38 -25.43
N MET A 290 8.39 26.28 -24.85
CA MET A 290 9.73 26.22 -24.22
C MET A 290 10.83 26.63 -25.21
N ARG A 291 10.78 26.13 -26.44
CA ARG A 291 11.75 26.50 -27.50
C ARG A 291 11.66 27.97 -27.88
N LYS A 292 10.45 28.49 -28.11
CA LYS A 292 10.24 29.90 -28.50
C LYS A 292 10.74 30.88 -27.43
N GLN A 293 10.60 30.51 -26.16
CA GLN A 293 11.03 31.31 -25.03
C GLN A 293 12.47 31.04 -24.59
N GLY A 294 13.16 30.07 -25.19
CA GLY A 294 14.55 29.72 -24.87
C GLY A 294 14.75 29.10 -23.49
N TRP A 295 13.73 28.46 -22.90
CA TRP A 295 13.81 27.91 -21.55
C TRP A 295 14.71 26.67 -21.49
N ASN A 296 15.78 26.73 -20.72
CA ASN A 296 16.85 25.70 -20.68
C ASN A 296 16.62 24.58 -19.64
N GLY A 297 15.42 24.47 -19.06
CA GLY A 297 15.13 23.47 -18.03
C GLY A 297 15.37 23.93 -16.59
N VAL A 298 16.04 25.06 -16.38
CA VAL A 298 16.23 25.65 -15.05
C VAL A 298 15.07 26.62 -14.77
N PRO A 299 14.31 26.44 -13.68
CA PRO A 299 13.29 27.39 -13.28
C PRO A 299 13.88 28.73 -12.85
N ASP A 300 13.48 29.81 -13.54
CA ASP A 300 13.84 31.19 -13.21
C ASP A 300 12.63 32.13 -13.30
N ALA A 301 12.83 33.43 -13.05
CA ALA A 301 11.77 34.43 -13.10
C ALA A 301 11.11 34.53 -14.48
N ALA A 302 11.83 34.27 -15.57
CA ALA A 302 11.30 34.32 -16.93
C ALA A 302 10.39 33.11 -17.21
N VAL A 303 10.81 31.92 -16.79
CA VAL A 303 9.99 30.69 -16.85
C VAL A 303 8.72 30.87 -16.01
N ALA A 304 8.86 31.32 -14.76
CA ALA A 304 7.75 31.54 -13.85
C ALA A 304 6.74 32.57 -14.40
N GLY A 305 7.23 33.69 -14.92
CA GLY A 305 6.41 34.73 -15.54
C GLY A 305 5.67 34.23 -16.78
N GLY A 306 6.34 33.51 -17.68
CA GLY A 306 5.72 33.01 -18.90
C GLY A 306 4.79 31.81 -18.70
N ALA A 307 5.06 30.98 -17.69
CA ALA A 307 4.20 29.87 -17.29
C ALA A 307 3.05 30.30 -16.35
N CYS A 308 3.05 31.54 -15.86
CA CYS A 308 2.12 32.02 -14.84
C CYS A 308 2.09 31.12 -13.57
N VAL A 309 3.22 30.51 -13.21
CA VAL A 309 3.38 29.65 -12.03
C VAL A 309 4.40 30.28 -11.09
N HIS A 310 4.19 30.18 -9.78
CA HIS A 310 5.12 30.72 -8.80
C HIS A 310 6.49 30.05 -8.90
N LEU A 311 7.58 30.84 -8.91
CA LEU A 311 8.94 30.34 -9.12
C LEU A 311 9.33 29.23 -8.12
N ALA A 312 9.02 29.43 -6.83
CA ALA A 312 9.33 28.43 -5.80
C ALA A 312 8.68 27.06 -6.09
N LEU A 313 7.47 27.04 -6.62
CA LEU A 313 6.75 25.81 -6.95
C LEU A 313 7.37 25.10 -8.17
N LEU A 314 7.82 25.86 -9.17
CA LEU A 314 8.57 25.31 -10.31
C LEU A 314 9.93 24.75 -9.88
N GLN A 315 10.64 25.46 -9.00
CA GLN A 315 11.92 25.00 -8.45
C GLN A 315 11.75 23.70 -7.66
N GLU A 316 10.73 23.63 -6.81
CA GLU A 316 10.37 22.42 -6.07
C GLU A 316 10.03 21.27 -7.03
N GLY A 317 9.12 21.50 -7.98
CA GLY A 317 8.68 20.48 -8.94
C GLY A 317 9.83 19.91 -9.79
N VAL A 318 10.74 20.77 -10.27
CA VAL A 318 11.92 20.32 -11.04
C VAL A 318 12.90 19.56 -10.14
N SER A 319 13.10 20.01 -8.89
CA SER A 319 14.02 19.36 -7.95
C SER A 319 13.62 17.92 -7.60
N LEU A 320 12.35 17.56 -7.73
CA LEU A 320 11.84 16.20 -7.48
C LEU A 320 12.28 15.18 -8.55
N TYR A 321 12.84 15.63 -9.68
CA TYR A 321 13.42 14.76 -10.71
C TYR A 321 14.95 14.69 -10.67
N ASP A 322 15.60 15.40 -9.74
CA ASP A 322 17.06 15.46 -9.67
C ASP A 322 17.61 14.36 -8.74
N VAL A 323 18.04 13.25 -9.37
CA VAL A 323 18.69 12.12 -8.70
C VAL A 323 20.07 12.45 -8.13
N THR A 324 20.70 13.55 -8.57
CA THR A 324 22.04 13.94 -8.14
C THR A 324 22.02 14.65 -6.79
N LEU A 325 20.90 15.31 -6.46
CA LEU A 325 20.73 15.95 -5.17
C LEU A 325 20.95 14.94 -4.03
N PRO A 326 21.63 15.36 -2.94
CA PRO A 326 21.70 14.55 -1.76
C PRO A 326 20.27 14.30 -1.28
N SER A 327 20.02 13.08 -0.81
CA SER A 327 18.74 12.82 -0.16
C SER A 327 18.65 13.76 1.06
N ARG A 328 17.48 14.37 1.23
CA ARG A 328 17.01 15.05 2.42
C ARG A 328 16.78 14.00 3.55
N GLN A 329 17.76 13.11 3.80
CA GLN A 329 17.71 12.06 4.83
C GLN A 329 17.57 12.60 6.27
N PHE A 330 17.51 13.91 6.43
CA PHE A 330 17.27 14.52 7.71
C PHE A 330 15.77 14.55 7.99
N VAL A 331 15.28 13.51 8.69
CA VAL A 331 14.01 13.61 9.41
C VAL A 331 14.35 14.20 10.79
N PRO A 332 14.03 15.48 11.06
CA PRO A 332 14.36 16.10 12.33
C PRO A 332 13.78 15.29 13.49
N SER A 333 14.55 15.18 14.56
CA SER A 333 14.10 14.50 15.78
C SER A 333 12.80 15.12 16.28
N SER A 334 11.79 14.29 16.51
CA SER A 334 10.55 14.73 17.14
C SER A 334 10.86 15.26 18.54
N PRO A 335 10.37 16.46 18.93
CA PRO A 335 10.72 17.09 20.21
C PRO A 335 10.22 16.30 21.44
N HIS A 336 9.33 15.32 21.25
CA HIS A 336 8.78 14.48 22.32
C HIS A 336 9.47 13.13 22.46
N ILE A 337 10.46 12.84 21.61
CA ILE A 337 11.13 11.54 21.55
C ILE A 337 12.62 11.77 21.69
N ASP A 338 13.28 11.02 22.57
CA ASP A 338 14.73 11.09 22.70
C ASP A 338 15.45 10.67 21.41
N GLU A 339 16.63 11.22 21.16
CA GLU A 339 17.37 11.05 19.91
C GLU A 339 17.70 9.58 19.59
N ASP A 340 18.02 8.78 20.61
CA ASP A 340 18.30 7.35 20.45
C ASP A 340 17.04 6.58 20.05
N SER A 341 15.90 6.86 20.68
CA SER A 341 14.59 6.34 20.28
C SER A 341 14.24 6.76 18.86
N TRP A 342 14.49 8.01 18.49
CA TRP A 342 14.23 8.52 17.14
C TRP A 342 15.02 7.76 16.07
N ARG A 343 16.33 7.54 16.30
CA ARG A 343 17.19 6.77 15.39
C ARG A 343 16.70 5.33 15.22
N VAL A 344 16.27 4.68 16.29
CA VAL A 344 15.70 3.32 16.23
C VAL A 344 14.42 3.30 15.40
N VAL A 345 13.53 4.28 15.58
CA VAL A 345 12.27 4.38 14.84
C VAL A 345 12.52 4.60 13.35
N VAL A 346 13.37 5.58 12.99
CA VAL A 346 13.69 5.88 11.58
C VAL A 346 14.34 4.68 10.90
N ASN A 347 15.29 4.01 11.55
CA ASN A 347 15.92 2.81 10.99
C ASN A 347 14.92 1.65 10.80
N ALA A 348 14.05 1.41 11.80
CA ALA A 348 13.02 0.38 11.70
C ALA A 348 12.01 0.69 10.58
N TYR A 349 11.69 1.97 10.37
CA TYR A 349 10.87 2.43 9.26
C TYR A 349 11.57 2.20 7.92
N MET A 350 12.79 2.72 7.72
CA MET A 350 13.51 2.61 6.44
C MET A 350 13.67 1.15 6.02
N GLU A 351 13.91 0.23 6.96
CA GLU A 351 14.05 -1.21 6.69
C GLU A 351 12.72 -1.96 6.57
N ALA A 352 11.58 -1.27 6.56
CA ALA A 352 10.24 -1.83 6.53
C ALA A 352 10.00 -2.89 7.63
N ARG A 353 10.53 -2.65 8.84
CA ARG A 353 10.31 -3.52 10.02
C ARG A 353 9.07 -3.16 10.81
N THR A 354 8.46 -2.01 10.56
CA THR A 354 7.23 -1.53 11.23
C THR A 354 6.25 -0.98 10.22
N LEU A 355 4.99 -0.79 10.59
CA LEU A 355 4.03 -0.13 9.68
C LEU A 355 4.40 1.35 9.44
N PRO A 356 4.25 1.86 8.21
CA PRO A 356 4.77 3.17 7.83
C PRO A 356 4.05 4.33 8.54
N ALA A 357 2.77 4.13 8.90
CA ALA A 357 1.98 5.13 9.63
C ALA A 357 2.57 5.50 11.01
N LEU A 358 3.39 4.64 11.63
CA LEU A 358 3.95 4.92 12.95
C LEU A 358 4.94 6.09 12.92
N LEU A 359 5.80 6.18 11.89
CA LEU A 359 6.73 7.29 11.77
C LEU A 359 5.96 8.60 11.51
N GLN A 360 4.85 8.58 10.73
CA GLN A 360 3.99 9.76 10.52
C GLN A 360 3.43 10.27 11.86
N VAL A 361 2.87 9.36 12.65
CA VAL A 361 2.29 9.70 13.95
C VAL A 361 3.33 10.31 14.87
N LEU A 362 4.56 9.77 14.90
CA LEU A 362 5.65 10.27 15.75
C LEU A 362 6.28 11.57 15.25
N TYR A 363 6.33 11.77 13.93
CA TYR A 363 6.97 12.91 13.27
C TYR A 363 6.05 14.12 13.17
N SER A 364 4.92 13.98 12.47
CA SER A 364 4.00 15.07 12.15
C SER A 364 2.78 15.12 13.06
N ARG A 365 2.55 14.10 13.89
CA ARG A 365 1.32 13.94 14.70
C ARG A 365 0.08 13.90 13.83
N GLU A 366 0.20 13.31 12.66
CA GLU A 366 -0.90 13.12 11.72
C GLU A 366 -1.00 11.65 11.34
N VAL A 367 -2.17 11.24 10.88
CA VAL A 367 -2.36 9.98 10.17
C VAL A 367 -3.43 10.15 9.10
N TYR A 368 -3.18 9.59 7.93
CA TYR A 368 -4.09 9.66 6.79
C TYR A 368 -4.81 8.31 6.65
N LEU A 369 -6.09 8.30 7.00
CA LEU A 369 -6.97 7.14 6.95
C LEU A 369 -7.80 7.23 5.66
N GLY A 370 -7.37 6.49 4.63
CA GLY A 370 -8.00 6.48 3.31
C GLY A 370 -9.42 5.90 3.30
N GLU A 371 -10.04 5.95 2.13
CA GLU A 371 -11.34 5.40 1.81
C GLU A 371 -11.42 3.89 2.12
N THR A 372 -12.61 3.46 2.51
CA THR A 372 -12.95 2.07 2.81
C THR A 372 -13.97 1.56 1.81
N MET A 373 -13.83 0.31 1.34
CA MET A 373 -14.86 -0.37 0.56
C MET A 373 -16.03 -0.78 1.48
N GLU A 374 -16.76 0.21 1.96
CA GLU A 374 -17.72 0.13 3.06
C GLU A 374 -18.99 0.93 2.74
N GLU A 375 -20.14 0.39 3.16
CA GLU A 375 -21.38 1.14 3.34
C GLU A 375 -21.76 1.24 4.82
N ILE A 376 -22.63 2.20 5.14
CA ILE A 376 -23.16 2.34 6.50
C ILE A 376 -24.07 1.14 6.79
N ILE A 377 -23.69 0.32 7.76
CA ILE A 377 -24.43 -0.88 8.18
C ILE A 377 -25.74 -0.49 8.87
N ASP A 378 -25.63 0.34 9.91
CA ASP A 378 -26.73 0.90 10.69
C ASP A 378 -26.33 2.32 11.16
N GLN A 379 -27.29 3.20 11.42
CA GLN A 379 -27.02 4.53 11.98
C GLN A 379 -26.36 4.47 13.37
N GLY A 380 -26.57 3.40 14.14
CA GLY A 380 -25.96 3.17 15.44
C GLY A 380 -24.56 2.55 15.40
N ILE A 381 -24.13 2.02 14.25
CA ILE A 381 -22.81 1.37 14.11
C ILE A 381 -21.82 2.37 13.51
N ALA A 382 -20.74 2.61 14.23
CA ALA A 382 -19.71 3.55 13.80
C ALA A 382 -18.93 3.01 12.57
N PRO A 383 -18.56 3.88 11.60
CA PRO A 383 -17.74 3.50 10.45
C PRO A 383 -16.44 2.78 10.83
N ALA A 384 -15.86 1.99 9.92
CA ALA A 384 -14.71 1.13 10.20
C ALA A 384 -13.55 1.87 10.91
N HIS A 385 -13.14 3.04 10.40
CA HIS A 385 -12.07 3.81 11.04
C HIS A 385 -12.41 4.27 12.46
N SER A 386 -13.67 4.61 12.72
CA SER A 386 -14.16 5.00 14.05
C SER A 386 -14.24 3.82 15.01
N CYS A 387 -14.66 2.65 14.52
CA CYS A 387 -14.71 1.40 15.28
C CYS A 387 -13.34 1.06 15.91
N PHE A 388 -12.25 1.23 15.16
CA PHE A 388 -10.89 0.92 15.63
C PHE A 388 -10.12 2.13 16.20
N ARG A 389 -10.74 3.31 16.30
CA ARG A 389 -10.11 4.48 16.93
C ARG A 389 -9.66 4.24 18.37
N PRO A 390 -10.42 3.54 19.25
CA PRO A 390 -9.95 3.25 20.60
C PRO A 390 -8.59 2.54 20.63
N VAL A 391 -8.32 1.63 19.69
CA VAL A 391 -7.03 0.94 19.56
C VAL A 391 -5.93 1.95 19.20
N ARG A 392 -6.18 2.85 18.23
CA ARG A 392 -5.22 3.90 17.85
C ARG A 392 -4.92 4.86 18.99
N ARG A 393 -5.94 5.32 19.74
CA ARG A 393 -5.75 6.18 20.91
C ARG A 393 -4.82 5.55 21.94
N LYS A 394 -4.98 4.26 22.22
CA LYS A 394 -4.12 3.51 23.13
C LYS A 394 -2.72 3.29 22.54
N MET A 395 -2.62 3.05 21.24
CA MET A 395 -1.34 2.98 20.53
C MET A 395 -0.56 4.31 20.62
N TYR A 396 -1.22 5.46 20.43
CA TYR A 396 -0.60 6.77 20.56
C TYR A 396 -0.04 6.97 21.98
N TRP A 397 -0.74 6.50 23.00
CA TRP A 397 -0.27 6.57 24.39
C TRP A 397 1.05 5.80 24.57
N VAL A 398 1.17 4.61 23.97
CA VAL A 398 2.41 3.81 23.99
C VAL A 398 3.54 4.52 23.24
N LEU A 399 3.25 5.00 22.03
CA LEU A 399 4.21 5.70 21.17
C LEU A 399 4.82 6.95 21.84
N TYR A 400 4.02 7.66 22.63
CA TYR A 400 4.43 8.86 23.36
C TYR A 400 4.79 8.58 24.83
N GLY A 401 5.30 7.38 25.14
CA GLY A 401 5.90 7.07 26.44
C GLY A 401 4.92 7.14 27.61
N GLY A 402 3.63 6.91 27.37
CA GLY A 402 2.57 7.00 28.36
C GLY A 402 1.98 8.39 28.56
N SER A 403 2.24 9.34 27.64
CA SER A 403 1.67 10.68 27.68
C SER A 403 0.27 10.72 27.06
N ASP A 404 -0.66 11.40 27.75
CA ASP A 404 -2.01 11.73 27.28
C ASP A 404 -2.12 13.18 26.76
N ARG A 405 -1.01 13.92 26.78
CA ARG A 405 -0.96 15.36 26.43
C ARG A 405 -0.71 15.64 24.95
N VAL A 406 -0.49 14.60 24.16
CA VAL A 406 -0.26 14.73 22.73
C VAL A 406 -1.61 14.70 22.01
N THR A 407 -1.75 15.48 20.94
CA THR A 407 -2.90 15.38 20.03
C THR A 407 -2.39 14.93 18.68
N VAL A 408 -3.04 13.90 18.13
CA VAL A 408 -2.79 13.40 16.77
C VAL A 408 -3.99 13.77 15.90
N THR A 409 -3.76 14.37 14.75
CA THR A 409 -4.81 14.67 13.78
C THR A 409 -5.04 13.47 12.87
N GLU A 410 -6.24 12.90 12.89
CA GLU A 410 -6.65 11.86 11.95
C GLU A 410 -7.37 12.51 10.76
N HIS A 411 -6.79 12.41 9.57
CA HIS A 411 -7.44 12.78 8.31
C HIS A 411 -8.20 11.56 7.79
N VAL A 412 -9.53 11.56 7.92
CA VAL A 412 -10.36 10.37 7.68
C VAL A 412 -11.27 10.58 6.49
N ALA A 413 -11.20 9.68 5.51
CA ALA A 413 -12.18 9.59 4.43
C ALA A 413 -13.32 8.64 4.86
N PHE A 414 -14.45 9.21 5.29
CA PHE A 414 -15.59 8.44 5.74
C PHE A 414 -16.50 7.99 4.59
N PRO A 415 -17.17 6.82 4.72
CA PRO A 415 -18.07 6.32 3.68
C PRO A 415 -19.31 7.21 3.51
N GLY A 416 -19.96 7.07 2.34
CA GLY A 416 -21.20 7.77 2.03
C GLY A 416 -21.03 9.29 1.86
N SER A 417 -21.98 10.07 2.37
CA SER A 417 -21.98 11.53 2.27
C SER A 417 -21.20 12.24 3.37
N MET A 418 -20.51 11.49 4.25
CA MET A 418 -19.77 12.07 5.37
C MET A 418 -18.50 12.82 4.94
N GLY A 419 -17.94 12.45 3.79
CA GLY A 419 -16.76 13.08 3.18
C GLY A 419 -15.49 12.93 4.03
N ILE A 420 -14.53 13.80 3.75
CA ILE A 420 -13.24 13.83 4.45
C ILE A 420 -13.31 14.76 5.65
N ARG A 421 -12.81 14.30 6.81
CA ARG A 421 -12.77 15.10 8.05
C ARG A 421 -11.41 15.02 8.70
N ASP A 422 -11.07 16.09 9.42
CA ASP A 422 -9.89 16.14 10.28
C ASP A 422 -10.36 16.06 11.72
N GLU A 423 -9.91 15.03 12.43
CA GLU A 423 -10.34 14.78 13.80
C GLU A 423 -9.14 14.81 14.73
N ALA A 424 -9.19 15.70 15.72
CA ALA A 424 -8.19 15.78 16.78
C ALA A 424 -8.41 14.63 17.77
N VAL A 425 -7.45 13.73 17.87
CA VAL A 425 -7.53 12.51 18.67
C VAL A 425 -6.45 12.51 19.74
N THR A 426 -6.88 12.44 21.00
CA THR A 426 -5.98 12.35 22.14
C THR A 426 -5.74 10.89 22.54
N PRO A 427 -4.53 10.55 23.00
CA PRO A 427 -4.22 9.24 23.53
C PRO A 427 -5.19 8.83 24.65
N LEU A 428 -5.39 7.52 24.78
CA LEU A 428 -6.17 6.93 25.86
C LEU A 428 -5.22 6.13 26.75
N THR A 429 -5.16 6.49 28.03
CA THR A 429 -4.34 5.80 29.02
C THR A 429 -4.66 4.31 29.03
N VAL A 430 -3.62 3.50 28.86
CA VAL A 430 -3.74 2.05 28.71
C VAL A 430 -3.65 1.34 30.04
N ILE A 431 -2.78 1.83 30.92
CA ILE A 431 -2.56 1.29 32.27
C ILE A 431 -2.26 2.46 33.22
N HIS A 432 -2.91 2.49 34.38
CA HIS A 432 -2.58 3.42 35.46
C HIS A 432 -1.27 2.99 36.14
N ARG A 433 -0.14 3.48 35.61
CA ARG A 433 1.21 3.28 36.16
C ARG A 433 1.92 4.62 36.33
N PRO A 434 2.95 4.71 37.19
CA PRO A 434 3.76 5.91 37.33
C PRO A 434 4.38 6.36 36.00
N ALA A 435 4.65 7.66 35.87
CA ALA A 435 5.38 8.21 34.74
C ALA A 435 6.73 7.49 34.55
N GLY A 436 7.09 7.20 33.30
CA GLY A 436 8.31 6.46 32.97
C GLY A 436 8.19 4.93 33.04
N TRP A 437 7.00 4.38 33.35
CA TRP A 437 6.79 2.92 33.30
C TRP A 437 6.83 2.37 31.87
N VAL A 438 6.32 3.12 30.89
CA VAL A 438 6.44 2.75 29.47
C VAL A 438 7.91 2.92 29.07
N PRO A 439 8.60 1.83 28.66
CA PRO A 439 10.01 1.94 28.26
C PRO A 439 10.16 2.90 27.07
N PRO A 440 11.24 3.70 26.99
CA PRO A 440 11.55 4.45 25.79
C PRO A 440 11.61 3.54 24.56
N LEU A 441 11.26 4.06 23.37
CA LEU A 441 11.14 3.25 22.15
C LEU A 441 12.43 2.50 21.82
N ARG A 442 13.61 3.09 22.07
CA ARG A 442 14.91 2.41 21.90
C ARG A 442 15.02 1.11 22.69
N ARG A 443 14.42 1.04 23.89
CA ARG A 443 14.36 -0.18 24.71
C ARG A 443 13.17 -1.05 24.30
N LEU A 444 11.98 -0.47 24.17
CA LEU A 444 10.75 -1.22 23.85
C LEU A 444 10.91 -2.02 22.54
N TRP A 445 11.55 -1.44 21.53
CA TRP A 445 11.77 -2.03 20.21
C TRP A 445 13.12 -2.76 20.07
N SER A 446 13.89 -2.88 21.16
CA SER A 446 15.14 -3.66 21.17
C SER A 446 14.87 -5.17 21.18
N PRO A 447 15.84 -6.04 20.89
CA PRO A 447 15.68 -7.48 21.05
C PRO A 447 15.70 -7.98 22.52
N ASP A 448 15.64 -7.08 23.52
CA ASP A 448 15.68 -7.44 24.95
C ASP A 448 14.54 -8.41 25.33
N PRO A 449 14.85 -9.66 25.74
CA PRO A 449 13.84 -10.67 26.07
C PRO A 449 13.12 -10.36 27.40
N SER A 450 13.71 -9.55 28.29
CA SER A 450 13.09 -9.18 29.58
C SER A 450 11.83 -8.33 29.39
N LEU A 451 11.65 -7.74 28.21
CA LEU A 451 10.50 -6.91 27.86
C LEU A 451 9.34 -7.72 27.25
N ASP A 452 9.46 -9.04 27.04
CA ASP A 452 8.42 -9.85 26.40
C ASP A 452 7.05 -9.67 27.07
N HIS A 453 6.96 -9.86 28.39
CA HIS A 453 5.71 -9.67 29.12
C HIS A 453 5.17 -8.25 28.99
N THR A 454 6.04 -7.23 29.05
CA THR A 454 5.65 -5.82 28.90
C THR A 454 5.07 -5.54 27.51
N ARG A 455 5.69 -6.06 26.44
CA ARG A 455 5.21 -5.92 25.06
C ARG A 455 3.82 -6.55 24.88
N TRP A 456 3.66 -7.77 25.39
CA TRP A 456 2.38 -8.48 25.39
C TRP A 456 1.31 -7.73 26.17
N LEU A 457 1.65 -7.25 27.37
CA LEU A 457 0.73 -6.50 28.23
C LEU A 457 0.27 -5.21 27.54
N LEU A 458 1.20 -4.40 27.02
CA LEU A 458 0.88 -3.17 26.29
C LEU A 458 -0.06 -3.44 25.12
N TRP A 459 0.26 -4.44 24.29
CA TRP A 459 -0.54 -4.77 23.12
C TRP A 459 -1.94 -5.28 23.48
N CYS A 460 -2.05 -6.19 24.46
CA CYS A 460 -3.35 -6.69 24.92
C CYS A 460 -4.24 -5.54 25.43
N LYS A 461 -3.66 -4.59 26.17
CA LYS A 461 -4.41 -3.46 26.70
C LYS A 461 -4.80 -2.45 25.62
N CYS A 462 -4.03 -2.32 24.52
CA CYS A 462 -4.47 -1.60 23.32
C CYS A 462 -5.76 -2.18 22.72
N ILE A 463 -5.98 -3.50 22.84
CA ILE A 463 -7.22 -4.15 22.37
C ILE A 463 -8.35 -3.89 23.38
N GLY A 464 -8.15 -4.23 24.65
CA GLY A 464 -9.18 -4.08 25.68
C GLY A 464 -8.59 -4.16 27.09
N GLU A 465 -9.16 -3.42 28.05
CA GLU A 465 -8.68 -3.44 29.43
C GLU A 465 -8.87 -4.80 30.09
N GLU A 466 -9.91 -5.51 29.68
CA GLU A 466 -10.27 -6.85 30.14
C GLU A 466 -9.45 -7.97 29.46
N VAL A 467 -8.68 -7.66 28.42
CA VAL A 467 -7.89 -8.65 27.68
C VAL A 467 -6.69 -9.07 28.54
N ASP A 468 -6.64 -10.37 28.86
CA ASP A 468 -5.56 -11.01 29.61
C ASP A 468 -4.49 -11.61 28.68
N VAL A 469 -3.22 -11.43 29.05
CA VAL A 469 -2.07 -11.90 28.26
C VAL A 469 -2.06 -13.43 28.17
N GLY A 470 -2.33 -14.13 29.28
CA GLY A 470 -2.34 -15.59 29.32
C GLY A 470 -3.43 -16.17 28.42
N ARG A 471 -4.63 -15.59 28.45
CA ARG A 471 -5.75 -15.99 27.57
C ARG A 471 -5.41 -15.81 26.10
N VAL A 472 -4.85 -14.66 25.71
CA VAL A 472 -4.45 -14.42 24.31
C VAL A 472 -3.36 -15.41 23.87
N ARG A 473 -2.35 -15.64 24.72
CA ARG A 473 -1.25 -16.59 24.41
C ARG A 473 -1.69 -18.06 24.40
N SER A 474 -2.84 -18.38 24.97
CA SER A 474 -3.42 -19.74 24.91
C SER A 474 -4.11 -20.05 23.58
N LEU A 475 -4.39 -19.02 22.77
CA LEU A 475 -4.93 -19.19 21.43
C LEU A 475 -3.84 -19.72 20.49
N PRO A 476 -4.20 -20.51 19.47
CA PRO A 476 -3.25 -20.84 18.41
C PRO A 476 -2.73 -19.56 17.76
N GLU A 477 -1.41 -19.42 17.67
CA GLU A 477 -0.71 -18.20 17.21
C GLU A 477 -1.26 -17.67 15.87
N ARG A 478 -1.60 -18.59 14.95
CA ARG A 478 -2.21 -18.29 13.65
C ARG A 478 -3.50 -17.47 13.74
N TYR A 479 -4.27 -17.59 14.82
CA TYR A 479 -5.61 -17.02 14.95
C TYR A 479 -5.69 -15.86 15.95
N VAL A 480 -4.58 -15.48 16.60
CA VAL A 480 -4.57 -14.41 17.60
C VAL A 480 -5.11 -13.10 17.02
N MET A 481 -4.62 -12.68 15.85
CA MET A 481 -5.08 -11.46 15.19
C MET A 481 -6.54 -11.52 14.77
N LEU A 482 -6.95 -12.65 14.18
CA LEU A 482 -8.33 -12.91 13.79
C LEU A 482 -9.25 -12.74 15.00
N ALA A 483 -8.97 -13.46 16.09
CA ALA A 483 -9.78 -13.47 17.29
C ALA A 483 -9.85 -12.08 17.95
N CYS A 484 -8.72 -11.38 18.10
CA CYS A 484 -8.71 -10.04 18.67
C CYS A 484 -9.46 -9.02 17.81
N THR A 485 -9.42 -9.16 16.48
CA THR A 485 -10.13 -8.27 15.55
C THR A 485 -11.63 -8.51 15.61
N LEU A 486 -12.05 -9.78 15.51
CA LEU A 486 -13.46 -10.17 15.59
C LEU A 486 -14.07 -9.83 16.95
N ARG A 487 -13.32 -9.95 18.04
CA ARG A 487 -13.75 -9.50 19.38
C ARG A 487 -14.16 -8.03 19.39
N LEU A 488 -13.36 -7.16 18.80
CA LEU A 488 -13.66 -5.74 18.77
C LEU A 488 -14.91 -5.47 17.92
N MET A 489 -14.99 -6.06 16.73
CA MET A 489 -16.14 -5.91 15.84
C MET A 489 -17.44 -6.43 16.49
N PHE A 490 -17.39 -7.60 17.12
CA PHE A 490 -18.55 -8.21 17.78
C PHE A 490 -19.04 -7.36 18.95
N ARG A 491 -18.14 -6.87 19.80
CA ARG A 491 -18.50 -6.05 20.99
C ARG A 491 -19.15 -4.72 20.65
N VAL A 492 -18.81 -4.12 19.51
CA VAL A 492 -19.43 -2.87 19.07
C VAL A 492 -20.65 -3.08 18.17
N GLY A 493 -21.11 -4.33 18.03
CA GLY A 493 -22.32 -4.66 17.27
C GLY A 493 -22.14 -4.66 15.74
N VAL A 494 -20.92 -4.65 15.22
CA VAL A 494 -20.66 -4.74 13.77
C VAL A 494 -21.02 -6.13 13.22
N LEU A 495 -20.91 -7.18 14.05
CA LEU A 495 -21.15 -8.56 13.68
C LEU A 495 -22.35 -9.13 14.44
N SER A 496 -23.24 -9.81 13.72
CA SER A 496 -24.19 -10.77 14.26
C SER A 496 -23.51 -12.09 14.63
N ASP A 497 -24.21 -12.95 15.37
CA ASP A 497 -23.72 -14.30 15.70
C ASP A 497 -23.41 -15.13 14.45
N ARG A 498 -24.25 -15.00 13.41
CA ARG A 498 -24.08 -15.72 12.15
C ARG A 498 -22.81 -15.27 11.42
N GLU A 499 -22.58 -13.96 11.35
CA GLU A 499 -21.41 -13.42 10.66
C GLU A 499 -20.12 -13.74 11.43
N LEU A 500 -20.17 -13.66 12.77
CA LEU A 500 -19.06 -14.10 13.62
C LEU A 500 -18.69 -15.56 13.33
N ALA A 501 -19.69 -16.45 13.32
CA ALA A 501 -19.47 -17.86 13.01
C ALA A 501 -18.90 -18.05 11.60
N ALA A 502 -19.37 -17.32 10.58
CA ALA A 502 -18.81 -17.38 9.23
C ALA A 502 -17.32 -16.98 9.18
N PHE A 503 -16.94 -15.92 9.90
CA PHE A 503 -15.54 -15.47 10.02
C PHE A 503 -14.64 -16.49 10.71
N LEU A 504 -15.14 -17.19 11.73
CA LEU A 504 -14.41 -18.26 12.40
C LEU A 504 -14.28 -19.49 11.50
N LEU A 505 -15.40 -19.92 10.90
CA LEU A 505 -15.44 -21.10 10.04
C LEU A 505 -14.50 -20.97 8.85
N GLN A 506 -14.50 -19.84 8.13
CA GLN A 506 -13.58 -19.66 6.99
C GLN A 506 -12.10 -19.80 7.37
N ALA A 507 -11.72 -19.47 8.60
CA ALA A 507 -10.34 -19.53 9.07
C ALA A 507 -9.89 -20.94 9.50
N VAL A 508 -10.83 -21.75 10.00
CA VAL A 508 -10.58 -23.08 10.58
C VAL A 508 -11.01 -24.23 9.67
N LEU A 509 -11.33 -23.94 8.41
CA LEU A 509 -11.75 -24.97 7.44
C LEU A 509 -10.71 -26.10 7.28
N PRO A 510 -11.17 -27.35 7.07
CA PRO A 510 -10.31 -28.43 6.59
C PRO A 510 -9.59 -28.03 5.30
N ASP A 511 -8.31 -28.39 5.17
CA ASP A 511 -7.48 -27.97 4.03
C ASP A 511 -8.07 -28.35 2.67
N ARG A 512 -8.64 -29.56 2.54
CA ARG A 512 -9.29 -30.02 1.31
C ARG A 512 -10.48 -29.12 0.92
N LYS A 513 -11.32 -28.77 1.89
CA LYS A 513 -12.50 -27.92 1.68
C LYS A 513 -12.09 -26.48 1.38
N HIS A 514 -11.09 -25.97 2.10
CA HIS A 514 -10.48 -24.67 1.83
C HIS A 514 -9.98 -24.57 0.39
N GLN A 515 -9.22 -25.56 -0.09
CA GLN A 515 -8.72 -25.62 -1.47
C GLN A 515 -9.87 -25.63 -2.48
N TRP A 516 -10.88 -26.47 -2.26
CA TRP A 516 -12.05 -26.54 -3.13
C TRP A 516 -12.80 -25.20 -3.22
N LEU A 517 -13.03 -24.53 -2.08
CA LEU A 517 -13.69 -23.23 -2.04
C LEU A 517 -12.86 -22.10 -2.67
N MET A 518 -11.53 -22.16 -2.59
CA MET A 518 -10.67 -21.21 -3.30
C MET A 518 -10.79 -21.35 -4.82
N ALA A 519 -10.91 -22.57 -5.34
CA ALA A 519 -11.10 -22.83 -6.76
C ALA A 519 -12.51 -22.49 -7.26
N TRP A 520 -13.50 -22.42 -6.36
CA TRP A 520 -14.89 -22.12 -6.71
C TRP A 520 -15.03 -20.76 -7.38
N LYS A 521 -15.78 -20.66 -8.47
CA LYS A 521 -16.09 -19.36 -9.11
C LYS A 521 -17.40 -18.83 -8.57
N THR A 522 -17.33 -17.82 -7.71
CA THR A 522 -18.52 -17.15 -7.18
C THR A 522 -19.23 -16.39 -8.31
N PRO A 523 -20.51 -16.66 -8.57
CA PRO A 523 -21.29 -15.86 -9.51
C PRO A 523 -21.32 -14.39 -9.06
N LYS A 524 -21.17 -13.47 -10.01
CA LYS A 524 -21.08 -12.03 -9.71
C LYS A 524 -22.37 -11.47 -9.11
N ASP A 525 -23.48 -12.05 -9.52
CA ASP A 525 -24.82 -11.70 -9.06
C ASP A 525 -25.07 -12.11 -7.59
N ASP A 526 -24.22 -12.98 -7.04
CA ASP A 526 -24.28 -13.51 -5.67
C ASP A 526 -23.35 -12.75 -4.69
N ILE A 527 -22.64 -11.71 -5.16
CA ILE A 527 -21.77 -10.92 -4.29
C ILE A 527 -22.64 -10.04 -3.39
N ASP A 528 -22.62 -10.34 -2.10
CA ASP A 528 -23.35 -9.59 -1.07
C ASP A 528 -22.60 -8.30 -0.66
N PRO A 529 -23.16 -7.10 -0.92
CA PRO A 529 -22.63 -5.82 -0.46
C PRO A 529 -22.30 -5.76 1.04
N HIS A 530 -23.12 -6.39 1.87
CA HIS A 530 -22.93 -6.37 3.31
C HIS A 530 -21.67 -7.14 3.72
N MET A 531 -21.46 -8.30 3.12
CA MET A 531 -20.27 -9.11 3.37
C MET A 531 -18.98 -8.46 2.84
N VAL A 532 -19.05 -7.69 1.74
CA VAL A 532 -17.95 -6.82 1.28
C VAL A 532 -17.61 -5.79 2.35
N THR A 533 -18.62 -5.13 2.91
CA THR A 533 -18.44 -4.16 4.00
C THR A 533 -17.81 -4.81 5.23
N LEU A 534 -18.29 -5.97 5.68
CA LEU A 534 -17.73 -6.66 6.84
C LEU A 534 -16.27 -7.10 6.63
N ALA A 535 -15.93 -7.59 5.43
CA ALA A 535 -14.55 -7.90 5.06
C ALA A 535 -13.64 -6.67 5.16
N THR A 536 -14.14 -5.50 4.74
CA THR A 536 -13.42 -4.23 4.88
C THR A 536 -13.22 -3.84 6.34
N TYR A 537 -14.26 -3.90 7.19
CA TYR A 537 -14.11 -3.65 8.63
C TYR A 537 -13.02 -4.53 9.23
N PHE A 538 -13.08 -5.82 8.92
CA PHE A 538 -12.10 -6.79 9.40
C PHE A 538 -10.68 -6.41 8.99
N MET A 539 -10.45 -6.04 7.73
CA MET A 539 -9.12 -5.65 7.25
C MET A 539 -8.63 -4.32 7.83
N ILE A 540 -9.51 -3.35 8.07
CA ILE A 540 -9.17 -2.15 8.83
C ILE A 540 -8.77 -2.52 10.27
N GLY A 541 -9.49 -3.44 10.90
CA GLY A 541 -9.15 -3.95 12.22
C GLY A 541 -7.77 -4.61 12.27
N VAL A 542 -7.48 -5.54 11.34
CA VAL A 542 -6.18 -6.20 11.20
C VAL A 542 -5.06 -5.17 11.07
N THR A 543 -5.25 -4.15 10.23
CA THR A 543 -4.28 -3.07 10.03
C THR A 543 -4.01 -2.31 11.34
N ASN A 544 -5.07 -1.91 12.06
CA ASN A 544 -4.94 -1.15 13.31
C ASN A 544 -4.30 -1.98 14.43
N LEU A 545 -4.62 -3.27 14.53
CA LEU A 545 -4.00 -4.16 15.52
C LEU A 545 -2.53 -4.43 15.18
N ALA A 546 -2.17 -4.52 13.90
CA ALA A 546 -0.78 -4.67 13.46
C ALA A 546 0.04 -3.39 13.71
N MET A 547 -0.57 -2.20 13.55
CA MET A 547 0.04 -0.93 13.95
C MET A 547 0.30 -0.91 15.47
N ALA A 548 -0.70 -1.26 16.28
CA ALA A 548 -0.57 -1.34 17.73
C ALA A 548 0.50 -2.37 18.15
N LEU A 549 0.56 -3.52 17.48
CA LEU A 549 1.57 -4.55 17.70
C LEU A 549 2.98 -4.01 17.46
N SER A 550 3.17 -3.27 16.37
CA SER A 550 4.43 -2.62 16.03
C SER A 550 4.81 -1.53 17.05
N ALA A 551 3.86 -0.69 17.46
CA ALA A 551 4.08 0.33 18.49
C ALA A 551 4.50 -0.28 19.83
N CYS A 552 3.92 -1.43 20.20
CA CYS A 552 4.20 -2.14 21.44
C CYS A 552 5.50 -2.97 21.41
N GLY A 553 6.35 -2.83 20.38
CA GLY A 553 7.62 -3.55 20.28
C GLY A 553 7.50 -4.98 19.77
N GLN A 554 6.43 -5.31 19.04
CA GLN A 554 6.24 -6.57 18.31
C GLN A 554 6.34 -7.83 19.19
N PRO A 555 5.41 -8.02 20.15
CA PRO A 555 5.35 -9.25 20.95
C PRO A 555 5.13 -10.54 20.12
N MET A 556 4.68 -10.40 18.87
CA MET A 556 4.69 -11.47 17.86
C MET A 556 5.37 -10.97 16.58
N PRO A 557 6.10 -11.83 15.86
CA PRO A 557 6.62 -11.51 14.53
C PRO A 557 5.54 -11.06 13.55
N LEU A 558 5.83 -10.00 12.79
CA LEU A 558 4.91 -9.47 11.77
C LEU A 558 4.39 -10.52 10.76
N PRO A 559 5.19 -11.48 10.24
CA PRO A 559 4.68 -12.46 9.27
C PRO A 559 3.55 -13.33 9.83
N GLN A 560 3.51 -13.49 11.15
CA GLN A 560 2.53 -14.34 11.81
C GLN A 560 1.16 -13.68 11.96
N VAL A 561 1.11 -12.36 11.89
CA VAL A 561 -0.09 -11.54 12.12
C VAL A 561 -0.76 -11.08 10.81
N MET A 562 -0.29 -11.60 9.69
CA MET A 562 -0.70 -11.17 8.35
C MET A 562 -1.93 -11.93 7.84
N PRO A 563 -2.82 -11.26 7.09
CA PRO A 563 -4.15 -11.78 6.74
C PRO A 563 -4.11 -13.06 5.89
N TRP A 564 -3.09 -13.26 5.07
CA TRP A 564 -2.93 -14.47 4.24
C TRP A 564 -2.84 -15.78 5.05
N ARG A 565 -2.65 -15.70 6.37
CA ARG A 565 -2.63 -16.89 7.22
C ARG A 565 -4.03 -17.36 7.61
N TYR A 566 -5.01 -16.48 7.71
CA TYR A 566 -6.27 -16.79 8.41
C TYR A 566 -7.52 -16.20 7.77
N PHE A 567 -7.40 -15.39 6.72
CA PHE A 567 -8.54 -14.69 6.14
C PHE A 567 -8.61 -14.84 4.62
N SER A 568 -9.76 -15.32 4.17
CA SER A 568 -10.22 -15.25 2.79
C SER A 568 -11.64 -14.72 2.78
N GLY A 569 -11.81 -13.47 2.34
CA GLY A 569 -13.15 -12.92 2.27
C GLY A 569 -14.02 -13.60 1.20
N LYS A 570 -13.43 -14.24 0.18
CA LYS A 570 -14.18 -15.08 -0.76
C LYS A 570 -14.80 -16.29 -0.06
N ILE A 571 -13.99 -17.02 0.72
CA ILE A 571 -14.50 -18.14 1.50
C ILE A 571 -15.51 -17.65 2.54
N LEU A 572 -15.26 -16.52 3.20
CA LEU A 572 -16.22 -15.90 4.12
C LEU A 572 -17.60 -15.74 3.46
N HIS A 573 -17.66 -15.18 2.24
CA HIS A 573 -18.92 -15.00 1.52
C HIS A 573 -19.61 -16.33 1.25
N ILE A 574 -18.87 -17.33 0.76
CA ILE A 574 -19.44 -18.65 0.45
C ILE A 574 -19.95 -19.33 1.72
N ILE A 575 -19.16 -19.34 2.79
CA ILE A 575 -19.55 -19.93 4.08
C ILE A 575 -20.80 -19.24 4.63
N HIS A 576 -20.84 -17.91 4.63
CA HIS A 576 -22.00 -17.16 5.09
C HIS A 576 -23.29 -17.52 4.32
N ALA A 577 -23.17 -17.79 3.02
CA ALA A 577 -24.29 -18.23 2.18
C ALA A 577 -24.75 -19.67 2.47
N LEU A 578 -23.84 -20.56 2.92
CA LEU A 578 -24.16 -21.96 3.24
C LEU A 578 -24.80 -22.15 4.63
N MET A 579 -24.54 -21.22 5.57
CA MET A 579 -24.96 -21.33 6.96
C MET A 579 -26.49 -21.46 7.22
N PRO A 580 -27.41 -20.93 6.40
CA PRO A 580 -28.84 -21.18 6.57
C PRO A 580 -29.22 -22.67 6.47
N GLU A 581 -28.41 -23.47 5.78
CA GLU A 581 -28.67 -24.90 5.53
C GLU A 581 -27.71 -25.83 6.29
N GLN A 582 -26.56 -25.32 6.73
CA GLN A 582 -25.47 -26.11 7.28
C GLN A 582 -24.94 -25.51 8.58
N ASP A 583 -24.85 -26.35 9.63
CA ASP A 583 -24.26 -25.94 10.90
C ASP A 583 -22.72 -25.97 10.85
N ALA A 584 -22.09 -25.43 11.90
CA ALA A 584 -20.65 -25.38 12.04
C ALA A 584 -19.99 -26.78 11.99
N ARG A 585 -20.64 -27.82 12.55
CA ARG A 585 -20.07 -29.18 12.58
C ARG A 585 -20.03 -29.78 11.18
N TYR A 586 -21.09 -29.60 10.41
CA TYR A 586 -21.15 -30.03 9.03
C TYR A 586 -20.12 -29.28 8.16
N ILE A 587 -20.00 -27.97 8.35
CA ILE A 587 -19.03 -27.16 7.62
C ILE A 587 -17.59 -27.64 7.89
N LEU A 588 -17.30 -28.02 9.14
CA LEU A 588 -16.01 -28.56 9.57
C LEU A 588 -15.85 -30.07 9.35
N GLU A 589 -16.75 -30.71 8.57
CA GLU A 589 -16.69 -32.15 8.25
C GLU A 589 -16.64 -33.06 9.49
N TYR A 590 -17.24 -32.61 10.61
CA TYR A 590 -17.23 -33.30 11.91
C TYR A 590 -15.83 -33.57 12.48
N ASP A 591 -14.82 -32.79 12.10
CA ASP A 591 -13.48 -32.85 12.69
C ASP A 591 -13.48 -32.26 14.11
N ASP A 592 -13.40 -33.13 15.12
CA ASP A 592 -13.42 -32.73 16.53
C ASP A 592 -12.26 -31.79 16.92
N THR A 593 -11.12 -31.87 16.23
CA THR A 593 -9.97 -30.98 16.48
C THR A 593 -10.29 -29.57 16.00
N LEU A 594 -10.82 -29.44 14.79
CA LEU A 594 -11.20 -28.14 14.22
C LEU A 594 -12.40 -27.53 14.97
N ILE A 595 -13.37 -28.36 15.38
CA ILE A 595 -14.49 -27.93 16.22
C ILE A 595 -13.99 -27.39 17.55
N SER A 596 -13.03 -28.07 18.19
CA SER A 596 -12.43 -27.58 19.46
C SER A 596 -11.71 -26.24 19.27
N VAL A 597 -11.00 -26.05 18.15
CA VAL A 597 -10.37 -24.77 17.82
C VAL A 597 -11.43 -23.68 17.60
N TYR A 598 -12.47 -23.96 16.82
CA TYR A 598 -13.59 -23.06 16.59
C TYR A 598 -14.23 -22.60 17.91
N GLN A 599 -14.58 -23.54 18.80
CA GLN A 599 -15.18 -23.26 20.11
C GLN A 599 -14.27 -22.39 20.98
N ARG A 600 -12.97 -22.72 21.04
CA ARG A 600 -12.00 -21.93 21.82
C ARG A 600 -11.91 -20.48 21.33
N LEU A 601 -11.94 -20.26 20.01
CA LEU A 601 -11.92 -18.93 19.43
C LEU A 601 -13.22 -18.18 19.73
N GLU A 602 -14.35 -18.83 19.58
CA GLU A 602 -15.67 -18.28 19.90
C GLU A 602 -15.77 -17.86 21.37
N ASP A 603 -15.35 -18.74 22.31
CA ASP A 603 -15.33 -18.47 23.74
C ASP A 603 -14.45 -17.26 24.09
N PHE A 604 -13.28 -17.14 23.46
CA PHE A 604 -12.44 -15.97 23.63
C PHE A 604 -13.13 -14.70 23.14
N ILE A 605 -13.74 -14.72 21.96
CA ILE A 605 -14.39 -13.55 21.35
C ILE A 605 -15.57 -13.07 22.19
N ARG A 606 -16.38 -14.00 22.71
CA ARG A 606 -17.60 -13.70 23.48
C ARG A 606 -17.37 -13.28 24.93
N SER A 607 -16.21 -13.62 25.50
CA SER A 607 -15.83 -13.19 26.86
C SER A 607 -15.57 -11.69 26.98
#